data_AF-A0A392VBQ9-F1
#
_entry.id   AF-A0A392VBQ9-F1
#
_cell.length_a   1.000
_cell.length_b   1.000
_cell.length_c   1.000
_cell.angle_alpha   90.00
_cell.angle_beta   90.00
_cell.angle_gamma   90.00
#
_symmetry.space_group_name_H-M   'P 1'
#
loop_
_entity.id
_entity.type
_entity.pdbx_description
1 polymer ?
#
loop_
_entity_poly.entity_id
_entity_poly.type
_entity_poly.pdbx_seq_one_letter_code
_entity_poly.pdbx_strand_id
1 'polypeptide(L)' 'MTTTFLFDLQTGVTRKQLATLSRDIMRAPIPLGFEKPPPLGTYDGKTDPDEHIDNINAILD' A
#
# COMPACT_ATOMS: atom_id res chain seq x y z
N MET A 1 2.08 -39.06 11.91
CA MET A 1 2.68 -37.94 11.15
C MET A 1 1.54 -37.20 10.47
N THR A 2 0.96 -36.19 11.11
CA THR A 2 -0.16 -35.43 10.56
C THR A 2 0.35 -34.03 10.22
N THR A 3 0.59 -33.80 8.94
CA THR A 3 0.99 -32.50 8.39
C THR A 3 -0.27 -31.65 8.26
N THR A 4 -0.41 -30.66 9.12
CA THR A 4 -1.49 -29.67 9.06
C THR A 4 -1.24 -28.73 7.87
N PHE A 5 -1.92 -28.97 6.75
CA PHE A 5 -1.99 -28.00 5.66
C PHE A 5 -2.93 -26.86 6.08
N LEU A 6 -2.35 -25.71 6.43
CA LEU A 6 -3.11 -24.51 6.76
C LEU A 6 -3.55 -23.83 5.45
N PHE A 7 -4.66 -24.32 4.89
CA PHE A 7 -5.45 -23.62 3.89
C PHE A 7 -6.30 -22.55 4.60
N ASP A 8 -6.21 -21.30 4.14
CA ASP A 8 -7.13 -20.25 4.56
C ASP A 8 -8.44 -20.43 3.79
N LEU A 9 -9.49 -20.90 4.47
CA LEU A 9 -10.81 -21.19 3.91
C LEU A 9 -11.59 -19.93 3.48
N GLN A 10 -11.14 -18.74 3.87
CA GLN A 10 -11.84 -17.48 3.60
C GLN A 10 -11.48 -16.91 2.22
N THR A 11 -10.28 -17.21 1.73
CA THR A 11 -9.78 -16.73 0.44
C THR A 11 -9.37 -17.86 -0.52
N GLY A 12 -9.27 -19.10 -0.03
CA GLY A 12 -8.75 -20.23 -0.82
C GLY A 12 -7.26 -20.13 -1.16
N VAL A 13 -6.57 -19.11 -0.64
CA VAL A 13 -5.16 -18.84 -0.93
C VAL A 13 -4.28 -19.62 0.05
N THR A 14 -3.26 -20.30 -0.49
CA THR A 14 -2.28 -21.01 0.34
C THR A 14 -1.17 -20.06 0.81
N ARG A 15 -0.54 -20.33 1.96
CA ARG A 15 0.62 -19.55 2.45
C ARG A 15 1.77 -19.48 1.44
N LYS A 16 2.00 -20.56 0.68
CA LYS A 16 3.01 -20.60 -0.38
C LYS A 16 2.67 -19.62 -1.51
N GLN A 17 1.40 -19.53 -1.86
CA GLN A 17 0.90 -18.63 -2.89
C GLN A 17 0.95 -17.16 -2.44
N LEU A 18 0.68 -16.86 -1.16
CA LEU A 18 0.92 -15.54 -0.57
C LEU A 18 2.41 -15.13 -0.63
N ALA A 19 3.33 -16.06 -0.33
CA ALA A 19 4.76 -15.79 -0.37
C ALA A 19 5.29 -15.53 -1.79
N THR A 20 4.77 -16.25 -2.79
CA THR A 20 5.10 -15.99 -4.21
C THR A 20 4.49 -14.68 -4.67
N LEU A 21 3.22 -14.40 -4.34
CA LEU A 21 2.56 -13.15 -4.70
C LEU A 21 3.27 -11.92 -4.12
N SER A 22 3.66 -11.98 -2.83
CA SER A 22 4.44 -10.91 -2.20
C SER A 22 5.75 -10.65 -2.94
N ARG A 23 6.47 -11.71 -3.34
CA ARG A 23 7.71 -11.61 -4.11
C ARG A 23 7.46 -10.99 -5.49
N ASP A 24 6.39 -11.38 -6.16
CA ASP A 24 6.09 -10.91 -7.51
C ASP A 24 5.66 -9.43 -7.50
N ILE A 25 4.88 -9.00 -6.50
CA ILE A 25 4.52 -7.59 -6.29
C ILE A 25 5.77 -6.74 -6.05
N MET A 26 6.70 -7.19 -5.20
CA MET A 26 7.95 -6.45 -4.93
C MET A 26 8.87 -6.33 -6.15
N ARG A 27 8.74 -7.23 -7.14
CA ARG A 27 9.55 -7.22 -8.37
C ARG A 27 8.85 -6.56 -9.55
N ALA A 28 7.56 -6.24 -9.43
CA ALA A 28 6.81 -5.60 -10.49
C ALA A 28 7.37 -4.20 -10.77
N PRO A 29 7.48 -3.78 -12.03
CA PRO A 29 7.84 -2.41 -12.36
C PRO A 29 6.76 -1.46 -11.84
N ILE A 30 7.19 -0.30 -11.32
CA ILE A 30 6.26 0.77 -10.98
C ILE A 30 5.66 1.31 -12.28
N PRO A 31 4.32 1.48 -12.37
CA PRO A 31 3.69 2.08 -13.53
C PRO A 31 4.23 3.49 -13.81
N LEU A 32 4.26 3.86 -15.10
CA LEU A 32 4.69 5.20 -15.50
C LEU A 32 3.77 6.27 -14.89
N GLY A 33 4.36 7.30 -14.29
CA GLY A 33 3.65 8.37 -13.56
C GLY A 33 3.48 8.11 -12.05
N PHE A 34 3.88 6.94 -11.55
CA PHE A 34 3.84 6.59 -10.13
C PHE A 34 5.23 6.43 -9.50
N GLU A 35 6.29 6.80 -10.22
CA GLU A 35 7.68 6.66 -9.77
C GLU A 35 7.99 7.54 -8.57
N LYS A 36 7.26 8.65 -8.42
CA LYS A 36 7.41 9.58 -7.31
C LYS A 36 6.02 9.94 -6.76
N PRO A 37 5.86 10.03 -5.43
CA PRO A 37 4.65 10.58 -4.86
C PRO A 37 4.44 12.03 -5.31
N PRO A 38 3.18 12.50 -5.35
CA PRO A 38 2.90 13.91 -5.58
C PRO A 38 3.59 14.77 -4.51
N PRO A 39 4.00 16.00 -4.84
CA PRO A 39 4.60 16.90 -3.86
C PRO A 39 3.55 17.29 -2.82
N LEU A 40 3.68 16.75 -1.61
CA LEU A 40 2.86 17.16 -0.46
C LEU A 40 3.62 18.22 0.34
N GLY A 41 2.92 19.28 0.76
CA GLY A 41 3.46 20.25 1.71
C GLY A 41 3.69 19.60 3.09
N THR A 42 4.64 20.12 3.86
CA THR A 42 4.85 19.70 5.25
C THR A 42 3.98 20.54 6.19
N TYR A 43 3.30 19.89 7.13
CA TYR A 43 2.64 20.60 8.21
C TYR A 43 3.67 21.32 9.10
N ASP A 44 3.50 22.62 9.31
CA ASP A 44 4.45 23.46 10.04
C ASP A 44 4.19 23.49 11.57
N GLY A 45 3.10 22.86 12.02
CA GLY A 45 2.69 22.84 13.42
C GLY A 45 2.08 24.16 13.92
N LYS A 46 1.80 25.11 13.03
CA LYS A 46 1.28 26.45 13.36
C LYS A 46 0.05 26.85 12.56
N THR A 47 -0.06 26.42 11.30
CA THR A 47 -1.28 26.58 10.51
C THR A 47 -2.40 25.69 11.06
N ASP A 48 -3.64 25.95 10.68
CA ASP A 48 -4.76 25.10 11.05
C ASP A 48 -4.55 23.66 10.48
N PRO A 49 -4.64 22.59 11.31
CA PRO A 49 -4.60 21.22 10.82
C PRO A 49 -5.63 20.93 9.73
N ASP A 50 -6.83 21.52 9.82
CA ASP A 50 -7.90 21.27 8.86
C ASP A 50 -7.56 21.86 7.49
N GLU A 51 -6.99 23.06 7.45
CA GLU A 51 -6.47 23.69 6.23
C GLU A 51 -5.33 22.86 5.60
N HIS A 52 -4.48 22.24 6.43
CA HIS A 52 -3.43 21.35 5.92
C HIS A 52 -4.01 20.10 5.24
N ILE A 53 -5.07 19.53 5.82
CA ILE A 53 -5.78 18.37 5.25
C ILE A 53 -6.44 18.75 3.92
N ASP A 54 -7.10 19.91 3.84
CA ASP A 54 -7.72 20.40 2.60
C ASP A 54 -6.71 20.55 1.47
N ASN A 55 -5.52 21.08 1.76
CA ASN A 55 -4.43 21.18 0.80
C ASN A 55 -3.94 19.80 0.30
N ILE A 56 -3.87 18.80 1.18
CA ILE A 56 -3.52 17.43 0.77
C ILE A 56 -4.62 16.86 -0.13
N ASN A 57 -5.89 17.02 0.23
CA ASN A 57 -7.01 16.50 -0.55
C ASN A 57 -7.04 17.14 -1.95
N ALA A 58 -6.80 18.44 -2.08
CA ALA A 58 -6.74 19.13 -3.37
C ALA A 58 -5.60 18.66 -4.30
N ILE A 59 -4.53 18.07 -3.75
CA ILE A 59 -3.41 17.51 -4.51
C ILE A 59 -3.67 16.04 -4.91
N LEU A 60 -4.53 15.35 -4.17
CA LEU A 60 -4.82 13.92 -4.34
C LEU A 60 -6.13 13.62 -5.09
N ASP A 61 -6.99 14.63 -5.29
CA ASP A 61 -8.21 14.57 -6.12
C ASP A 61 -7.88 14.46 -7.62
#